data_AF-A0A0M8Y0R2-F1
#
_entry.id   AF-A0A0M8Y0R2-F1
#
_cell.length_a   1.000
_cell.length_b   1.000
_cell.length_c   1.000
_cell.angle_alpha   90.00
_cell.angle_beta   90.00
_cell.angle_gamma   90.00
#
_symmetry.space_group_name_H-M   'P 1'
#
loop_
_entity.id
_entity.type
_entity.pdbx_description
1 polymer ?
#
loop_
_entity_poly.entity_id
_entity_poly.type
_entity_poly.pdbx_seq_one_letter_code
_entity_poly.pdbx_strand_id
1 'polypeptide(L)' 'MKPRTVCDIRELPSLRALSAWARKHGTRVRYLGPTLEGEPVWGAARGTVTRVARGSGPDPRPLPLVWSSPLQHGSAHR' A
#
# COMPACT_ATOMS: atom_id res chain seq x y z
N MET A 1 2.34 -21.23 -22.17
CA MET A 1 3.07 -20.16 -21.45
C MET A 1 3.01 -20.45 -19.96
N LYS A 2 4.11 -20.27 -19.22
CA LYS A 2 4.08 -20.36 -17.75
C LYS A 2 3.56 -19.04 -17.16
N PRO A 3 2.75 -19.05 -16.09
CA PRO A 3 2.31 -17.83 -15.42
C PRO A 3 3.53 -17.05 -14.89
N ARG A 4 3.56 -15.73 -15.10
CA ARG A 4 4.58 -14.84 -14.53
C ARG A 4 3.97 -14.02 -13.41
N THR A 5 4.51 -14.13 -12.20
CA THR A 5 4.12 -13.24 -11.10
C THR A 5 4.49 -11.80 -11.44
N VAL A 6 3.48 -10.97 -11.65
CA VAL A 6 3.65 -9.53 -11.88
C VAL A 6 3.64 -8.73 -10.58
N CYS A 7 3.00 -9.27 -9.53
CA CYS A 7 2.88 -8.65 -8.22
C CYS A 7 2.65 -9.71 -7.13
N ASP A 8 3.37 -9.62 -6.02
CA ASP A 8 3.17 -10.41 -4.79
C ASP A 8 3.09 -9.44 -3.60
N ILE A 9 1.87 -9.11 -3.19
CA ILE A 9 1.61 -8.28 -2.01
C ILE A 9 1.20 -9.18 -0.86
N ARG A 10 1.88 -9.05 0.28
CA ARG A 10 1.51 -9.77 1.52
C ARG A 10 1.62 -8.86 2.73
N GLU A 11 0.67 -9.02 3.64
CA GLU A 11 0.69 -8.37 4.93
C GLU A 11 1.62 -9.11 5.91
N LEU A 12 2.35 -8.33 6.71
CA LEU A 12 3.17 -8.79 7.82
C LEU A 12 2.51 -8.40 9.15
N PRO A 13 2.73 -9.17 10.22
CA PRO A 13 1.99 -8.99 11.47
C PRO A 13 2.31 -7.69 12.22
N SER A 14 3.36 -6.95 11.83
CA SER A 14 3.73 -5.70 12.49
C SER A 14 4.67 -4.83 11.64
N LEU A 15 4.71 -3.53 11.97
CA LEU A 15 5.72 -2.59 11.46
C LEU A 15 7.16 -3.02 11.76
N ARG A 16 7.38 -3.72 12.87
CA ARG A 16 8.70 -4.28 13.21
C ARG A 16 9.11 -5.37 12.24
N ALA A 17 8.21 -6.29 11.90
CA ALA A 17 8.45 -7.32 10.89
C ALA A 17 8.69 -6.71 9.51
N LEU A 18 7.93 -5.67 9.14
CA LEU A 18 8.13 -4.94 7.90
C LEU A 18 9.49 -4.24 7.85
N SER A 19 9.90 -3.57 8.92
CA SER A 19 11.20 -2.91 9.01
C SER A 19 12.36 -3.92 8.91
N ALA A 20 12.24 -5.08 9.56
CA ALA A 20 13.22 -6.15 9.46
C ALA A 20 13.33 -6.70 8.03
N TRP A 21 12.19 -6.91 7.36
CA TRP A 21 12.15 -7.32 5.96
C TRP A 21 12.80 -6.26 5.05
N ALA A 22 12.42 -4.99 5.21
CA ALA A 22 12.96 -3.89 4.42
C ALA A 22 14.49 -3.77 4.54
N ARG A 23 15.01 -3.87 5.77
CA ARG A 23 16.46 -3.88 6.03
C ARG A 23 17.16 -5.05 5.35
N LYS A 24 16.60 -6.26 5.48
CA LYS A 24 17.16 -7.48 4.85
C LYS A 24 17.23 -7.37 3.33
N HIS A 25 16.26 -6.68 2.72
CA HIS A 25 16.14 -6.54 1.27
C HIS A 25 16.67 -5.21 0.71
N GLY A 26 17.32 -4.39 1.54
CA GLY A 26 17.92 -3.11 1.12
C GLY A 26 16.91 -2.10 0.56
N THR A 27 15.69 -2.09 1.12
CA THR A 27 14.61 -1.16 0.72
C THR A 27 14.15 -0.34 1.92
N ARG A 28 13.34 0.69 1.67
CA ARG A 28 12.83 1.61 2.71
C ARG A 28 11.35 1.39 2.93
N VAL A 29 10.94 1.46 4.19
CA VAL A 29 9.53 1.50 4.57
C VAL A 29 8.97 2.89 4.24
N ARG A 30 7.78 2.92 3.63
CA ARG A 30 7.08 4.16 3.24
C ARG A 30 5.62 4.08 3.64
N TYR A 31 5.04 5.22 3.93
CA TYR A 31 3.60 5.34 4.16
C TYR A 31 2.85 5.20 2.83
N LEU A 32 1.81 4.37 2.81
CA LEU A 32 1.01 4.07 1.61
C LEU A 32 -0.40 4.66 1.65
N GLY A 33 -0.81 5.23 2.77
CA GLY A 33 -2.17 5.70 3.01
C GLY A 33 -2.87 4.91 4.10
N PRO A 34 -4.09 5.33 4.49
CA PRO A 34 -4.86 4.66 5.51
C PRO A 34 -5.69 3.50 4.93
N THR A 35 -6.17 2.61 5.79
CA THR A 35 -7.31 1.72 5.49
C THR A 35 -8.62 2.51 5.44
N LEU A 36 -9.72 1.83 5.10
CA LEU A 36 -11.05 2.45 5.14
C LEU A 36 -11.47 2.85 6.56
N GLU A 37 -10.92 2.18 7.58
CA GLU A 37 -11.11 2.44 9.00
C GLU A 37 -10.14 3.51 9.55
N GLY A 38 -9.25 4.05 8.71
CA GLY A 38 -8.30 5.09 9.09
C GLY A 38 -6.98 4.57 9.69
N GLU A 39 -6.73 3.25 9.65
CA GLU A 39 -5.47 2.68 10.16
C GLU A 39 -4.33 2.93 9.16
N PRO A 40 -3.15 3.42 9.59
CA PRO A 40 -2.06 3.71 8.67
C PRO A 40 -1.45 2.43 8.08
N VAL A 41 -1.36 2.37 6.76
CA VAL A 41 -0.67 1.28 6.05
C VAL A 41 0.73 1.74 5.64
N TRP A 42 1.71 0.90 5.96
CA TRP A 42 3.10 1.09 5.56
C TRP A 42 3.52 -0.05 4.66
N GLY A 43 4.43 0.22 3.72
CA GLY A 43 4.94 -0.81 2.83
C GLY A 43 6.37 -0.61 2.40
N ALA A 44 6.95 -1.71 1.91
CA ALA A 44 8.26 -1.75 1.32
C ALA A 44 8.23 -2.71 0.11
N ALA A 45 8.94 -2.34 -0.96
CA ALA A 45 8.94 -3.09 -2.21
C ALA A 45 10.36 -3.43 -2.68
N ARG A 46 10.50 -4.59 -3.32
CA ARG A 46 11.70 -5.05 -4.03
C ARG A 46 11.26 -5.87 -5.26
N GLY A 47 11.38 -5.27 -6.44
CA GLY A 47 10.88 -5.91 -7.67
C GLY A 47 9.36 -6.10 -7.60
N THR A 48 8.88 -7.32 -7.89
CA THR A 48 7.45 -7.67 -7.84
C THR A 48 6.93 -7.95 -6.43
N VAL A 49 7.83 -8.04 -5.45
CA VAL A 49 7.48 -8.38 -4.06
C VAL A 49 7.25 -7.11 -3.26
N THR A 50 6.05 -6.98 -2.71
CA THR A 50 5.66 -5.91 -1.79
C THR A 50 5.22 -6.52 -0.46
N ARG A 51 5.71 -5.95 0.64
CA ARG A 51 5.23 -6.28 1.97
C ARG A 51 4.60 -5.05 2.59
N VAL A 52 3.49 -5.27 3.27
CA VAL A 52 2.75 -4.21 3.96
C VAL A 52 2.56 -4.58 5.42
N ALA A 53 2.37 -3.59 6.28
CA ALA A 53 1.94 -3.79 7.65
C ALA A 53 1.10 -2.59 8.09
N ARG A 54 0.04 -2.88 8.85
CA ARG A 54 -0.73 -1.86 9.56
C ARG A 54 0.07 -1.33 10.75
N GLY A 55 -0.02 -0.02 10.96
CA GLY A 55 0.47 0.64 12.16
C GLY A 55 -0.63 0.75 13.20
N SER A 56 -0.24 0.73 14.48
CA SER A 56 -1.13 1.08 15.59
C SER A 56 -1.03 2.59 15.84
N GLY A 57 -2.05 3.35 15.46
CA GLY A 57 -2.10 4.79 15.65
C GLY A 57 -2.93 5.48 14.57
N PRO A 58 -3.21 6.79 14.72
CA PRO A 58 -3.92 7.54 13.71
C PRO A 58 -3.10 7.67 12.42
N ASP A 59 -3.78 7.85 11.29
CA ASP A 59 -3.18 8.25 10.02
C ASP A 59 -2.26 9.47 10.21
N PRO A 60 -0.95 9.37 9.88
CA PRO A 60 -0.01 10.50 9.99
C PRO A 60 -0.29 11.62 8.97
N ARG A 61 -1.14 11.39 7.97
CA ARG A 61 -1.53 12.34 6.94
C ARG A 61 -3.03 12.16 6.64
N PRO A 62 -3.92 12.59 7.56
CA PRO A 62 -5.36 12.43 7.43
C PRO A 62 -5.86 13.30 6.27
N LEU A 63 -5.81 12.74 5.07
CA LEU A 63 -6.44 13.31 3.88
C LEU A 63 -7.77 12.60 3.71
N PRO A 64 -8.86 13.33 3.41
CA PRO A 64 -10.12 12.69 3.10
C PRO A 64 -9.89 11.74 1.92
N LEU A 65 -10.27 10.47 2.09
CA LEU A 65 -10.21 9.48 1.02
C LEU A 65 -11.30 9.81 -0.01
N VAL A 66 -10.97 10.70 -0.94
CA VAL A 66 -11.85 11.06 -2.05
C VAL A 66 -11.55 10.12 -3.20
N TRP A 67 -12.37 9.08 -3.36
CA TRP A 67 -12.37 8.30 -4.58
C TRP A 67 -13.24 9.00 -5.62
N SER A 68 -12.63 9.39 -6.74
CA SER A 68 -13.36 9.91 -7.90
C SER A 68 -13.29 8.86 -9.01
N SER A 69 -14.45 8.41 -9.49
CA SER A 69 -14.47 7.49 -10.63
C SER A 69 -13.98 8.23 -11.88
N PRO A 70 -13.09 7.63 -12.69
CA PRO A 70 -12.76 8.16 -14.01
C PRO A 70 -13.99 8.29 -14.93
N LEU A 71 -15.06 7.55 -14.65
CA LEU A 71 -16.31 7.56 -15.41
C LEU A 71 -17.34 8.57 -14.86
N GLN A 72 -17.08 9.19 -13.72
CA GLN A 72 -18.02 10.11 -13.06
C GLN A 72 -18.23 11.41 -13.86
N HIS A 73 -17.24 11.80 -14.66
CA HIS A 73 -17.31 12.95 -15.54
C HIS A 73 -17.53 12.55 -16.99
N GLY A 74 -18.17 11.40 -17.22
CA GLY A 74 -18.56 10.92 -18.56
C GLY A 74 -19.16 12.08 -19.35
N SER A 75 -18.30 12.66 -20.18
CA SER A 75 -18.62 13.72 -21.10
C SER A 75 -19.80 13.23 -21.91
N ALA A 76 -20.83 14.07 -22.01
CA ALA A 76 -21.78 13.98 -23.10
C ALA A 76 -21.00 14.16 -24.41
N HIS A 77 -20.33 13.10 -24.89
CA HIS A 77 -19.96 12.97 -26.29
C HIS A 77 -21.23 12.54 -27.01
N ARG A 78 -22.03 13.56 -27.33
CA ARG A 78 -23.12 13.50 -28.29
C ARG A 78 -22.56 13.72 -29.69
#